data_AF-A0AAW0MEH6-F1
#
_entry.id   AF-A0AAW0MEH6-F1
#
_cell.length_a   1.000
_cell.length_b   1.000
_cell.length_c   1.000
_cell.angle_alpha   90.00
_cell.angle_beta   90.00
_cell.angle_gamma   90.00
#
_symmetry.space_group_name_H-M   'P 1'
#
loop_
_entity.id
_entity.type
_entity.pdbx_description
1 polymer ?
#
loop_
_entity_poly.entity_id
_entity_poly.type
_entity_poly.pdbx_seq_one_letter_code
_entity_poly.pdbx_strand_id
1 'polypeptide(L)'
;MDSFRIGYYVGYRSCVSVLLCVYPVLHATHTVAQVHFLWFHIKDVIKSFETFERFGVIHAVFTNLLLWCNGVMSEAEHFLRNHARRVSGIDPERNQSLGEREELTPPCNCSTSTCSIFADSLYYLYPFNIEYHIFVSVMLFVMWKNIGRTLDLHRSRRPPLPQTQGLNVGPVLGLLALTSTVAVLVVYLTHVEQSAVTRQAAVSMYYVYGIVMLLSMCAASAVGLLIYRAEHRPFDTSKNPSRQLDTELLFGSAVGSWLMSWCSIVSVLSSSSSPPYRWSNGLYSLLIVLEKYVQNLFIIESLYRQEESEELPAAPEVFSVTSSLAPPYGGIINRAYETQERALEEPEDSGPMYARKPSQVPLSAGTTLPPPPRLKKKLLKNIVLFLTMCNICMWILPAFGCRPQYDNGLEAETFGFDIWTTVLNFAIPLTLFYRMHAVASLFEVFRQI
;
A
#
# COMPACT_ATOMS: atom_id res chain seq x y z
N MET A 1 0.47 -14.36 16.51
CA MET A 1 0.38 -13.69 17.83
C MET A 1 -0.27 -14.59 18.87
N ASP A 2 -1.51 -15.05 18.68
CA ASP A 2 -2.27 -15.73 19.76
C ASP A 2 -1.62 -17.00 20.34
N SER A 3 -0.95 -17.82 19.52
CA SER A 3 -0.19 -18.98 20.02
C SER A 3 0.90 -18.59 21.03
N PHE A 4 1.53 -17.43 20.86
CA PHE A 4 2.52 -16.89 21.81
C PHE A 4 1.84 -16.36 23.08
N ARG A 5 0.64 -15.75 22.97
CA ARG A 5 -0.17 -15.36 24.15
C ARG A 5 -0.59 -16.58 24.97
N ILE A 6 -1.03 -17.65 24.30
CA ILE A 6 -1.39 -18.92 24.94
C ILE A 6 -0.15 -19.52 25.63
N GLY A 7 1.00 -19.58 24.95
CA GLY A 7 2.25 -20.04 25.54
C GLY A 7 2.68 -19.22 26.77
N TYR A 8 2.56 -17.89 26.71
CA TYR A 8 2.82 -16.98 27.83
C TYR A 8 1.89 -17.25 29.03
N TYR A 9 0.57 -17.30 28.84
CA TYR A 9 -0.38 -17.55 29.94
C TYR A 9 -0.26 -18.96 30.51
N VAL A 10 0.06 -19.97 29.70
CA VAL A 10 0.37 -21.33 30.18
C VAL A 10 1.67 -21.35 31.00
N GLY A 11 2.68 -20.56 30.63
CA GLY A 11 3.91 -20.41 31.41
C GLY A 11 3.72 -19.77 32.79
N TYR A 12 2.69 -18.91 32.94
CA TYR A 12 2.30 -18.26 34.19
C TYR A 12 1.01 -18.82 34.83
N ARG A 13 0.64 -20.07 34.52
CA ARG A 13 -0.64 -20.69 34.93
C ARG A 13 -0.91 -20.69 36.44
N SER A 14 0.15 -20.65 37.26
CA SER A 14 0.03 -20.57 38.73
C SER A 14 -0.51 -19.23 39.25
N CYS A 15 -0.52 -18.18 38.43
CA CYS A 15 -0.78 -16.81 38.85
C CYS A 15 -1.76 -16.03 37.96
N VAL A 16 -2.19 -16.62 36.86
CA VAL A 16 -3.05 -15.97 35.87
C VAL A 16 -4.36 -16.74 35.75
N SER A 17 -5.49 -16.04 35.82
CA SER A 17 -6.80 -16.66 35.69
C SER A 17 -6.95 -17.40 34.36
N VAL A 18 -7.52 -18.61 34.40
CA VAL A 18 -7.81 -19.43 33.20
C VAL A 18 -8.65 -18.67 32.17
N LEU A 19 -9.45 -17.68 32.60
CA LEU A 19 -10.23 -16.81 31.73
C LEU A 19 -9.37 -16.04 30.71
N LEU A 20 -8.12 -15.69 31.05
CA LEU A 20 -7.19 -15.00 30.15
C LEU A 20 -6.68 -15.90 29.01
N CYS A 21 -6.75 -17.23 29.16
CA CYS A 21 -6.50 -18.17 28.06
C CYS A 21 -7.70 -18.30 27.10
N VAL A 22 -8.92 -17.97 27.53
CA VAL A 22 -10.13 -18.15 26.71
C VAL A 22 -10.14 -17.18 25.53
N TYR A 23 -9.84 -15.89 25.78
CA TYR A 23 -9.81 -14.86 24.74
C TYR A 23 -8.88 -15.18 23.55
N PRO A 24 -7.58 -15.50 23.71
CA PRO A 24 -6.70 -15.78 22.58
C PRO A 24 -7.07 -17.08 21.83
N VAL A 25 -7.69 -18.07 22.49
CA VAL A 25 -8.19 -19.28 21.82
C VAL A 25 -9.41 -18.97 20.95
N LEU A 26 -10.37 -18.19 21.46
CA LEU A 26 -11.52 -17.72 20.68
C LEU A 26 -11.06 -16.81 19.53
N HIS A 27 -10.11 -15.92 19.78
CA HIS A 27 -9.53 -15.02 18.77
C HIS A 27 -8.83 -15.79 17.64
N ALA A 28 -7.99 -16.78 17.99
CA ALA A 28 -7.34 -17.63 17.00
C ALA A 28 -8.37 -18.41 16.15
N THR A 29 -9.41 -18.95 16.79
CA THR A 29 -10.50 -19.68 16.10
C THR A 29 -11.27 -18.76 15.15
N HIS A 30 -11.63 -17.55 15.60
CA HIS A 30 -12.26 -16.52 14.79
C HIS A 30 -11.39 -16.13 13.59
N THR A 31 -10.10 -15.87 13.80
CA THR A 31 -9.15 -15.51 12.74
C THR A 31 -9.03 -16.61 11.69
N VAL A 32 -8.93 -17.89 12.08
CA VAL A 32 -8.89 -19.01 11.13
C VAL A 32 -10.19 -19.12 10.33
N ALA A 33 -11.35 -19.05 10.99
CA ALA A 33 -12.65 -19.09 10.32
C ALA A 33 -12.87 -17.91 9.37
N GLN A 34 -12.41 -16.71 9.77
CA GLN A 34 -12.52 -15.50 8.97
C GLN A 34 -11.60 -15.50 7.75
N VAL A 35 -10.35 -15.96 7.89
CA VAL A 35 -9.44 -16.15 6.76
C VAL A 35 -10.00 -17.18 5.78
N HIS A 36 -10.55 -18.30 6.27
CA HIS A 36 -11.24 -19.28 5.43
C HIS A 36 -12.41 -18.63 4.66
N PHE A 37 -13.29 -17.91 5.36
CA PHE A 37 -14.44 -17.23 4.75
C PHE A 37 -14.01 -16.23 3.66
N LEU A 38 -13.04 -15.36 3.94
CA LEU A 38 -12.52 -14.39 2.98
C LEU A 38 -11.80 -15.06 1.81
N TRP A 39 -11.11 -16.18 2.03
CA TRP A 39 -10.39 -16.88 0.97
C TRP A 39 -11.33 -17.48 -0.08
N PHE A 40 -12.43 -18.10 0.37
CA PHE A 40 -13.37 -18.79 -0.52
C PHE A 40 -14.48 -17.88 -1.05
N HIS A 41 -15.05 -16.98 -0.23
CA HIS A 41 -16.32 -16.31 -0.55
C HIS A 41 -16.21 -14.83 -0.95
N ILE A 42 -15.03 -14.19 -0.89
CA ILE A 42 -14.89 -12.75 -1.21
C ILE A 42 -15.24 -12.37 -2.66
N LYS A 43 -15.35 -13.35 -3.56
CA LYS A 43 -15.71 -13.16 -4.99
C LYS A 43 -17.09 -13.73 -5.35
N ASP A 44 -17.80 -14.32 -4.40
CA ASP A 44 -19.08 -14.94 -4.68
C ASP A 44 -20.18 -13.88 -4.86
N VAL A 45 -20.96 -14.02 -5.93
CA VAL A 45 -22.08 -13.11 -6.20
C VAL A 45 -23.29 -13.57 -5.38
N ILE A 46 -23.38 -13.02 -4.17
CA ILE A 46 -24.47 -13.21 -3.22
C ILE A 46 -25.80 -12.73 -3.85
N LYS A 47 -26.76 -13.66 -3.98
CA LYS A 47 -28.11 -13.41 -4.54
C LYS A 47 -29.28 -13.98 -3.73
N SER A 48 -29.03 -14.74 -2.66
CA SER A 48 -30.09 -15.51 -1.97
C SER A 48 -30.62 -14.82 -0.71
N PHE A 49 -29.76 -14.49 0.26
CA PHE A 49 -30.20 -14.00 1.57
C PHE A 49 -29.62 -12.62 1.90
N GLU A 50 -29.78 -11.66 0.98
CA GLU A 50 -29.15 -10.33 1.04
C GLU A 50 -29.22 -9.66 2.42
N THR A 51 -30.36 -9.70 3.12
CA THR A 51 -30.51 -9.05 4.43
C THR A 51 -29.67 -9.72 5.52
N PHE A 52 -29.66 -11.06 5.58
CA PHE A 52 -28.87 -11.82 6.54
C PHE A 52 -27.37 -11.68 6.25
N GLU A 53 -26.99 -11.73 4.97
CA GLU A 53 -25.61 -11.63 4.53
C GLU A 53 -25.07 -10.20 4.70
N ARG A 54 -25.86 -9.16 4.39
CA ARG A 54 -25.51 -7.76 4.73
C ARG A 54 -25.35 -7.56 6.24
N PHE A 55 -26.19 -8.17 7.06
CA PHE A 55 -26.06 -8.12 8.53
C PHE A 55 -24.80 -8.83 9.02
N GLY A 56 -24.56 -10.07 8.59
CA GLY A 56 -23.39 -10.85 9.00
C GLY A 56 -22.07 -10.17 8.62
N VAL A 57 -22.00 -9.60 7.41
CA VAL A 57 -20.79 -8.94 6.92
C VAL A 57 -20.57 -7.59 7.61
N ILE A 58 -21.61 -6.76 7.83
CA ILE A 58 -21.42 -5.49 8.57
C ILE A 58 -21.10 -5.73 10.05
N HIS A 59 -21.66 -6.79 10.66
CA HIS A 59 -21.28 -7.21 12.01
C HIS A 59 -19.80 -7.63 12.07
N ALA A 60 -19.31 -8.38 11.07
CA ALA A 60 -17.90 -8.75 10.98
C ALA A 60 -16.97 -7.55 10.76
N VAL A 61 -17.40 -6.51 10.01
CA VAL A 61 -16.68 -5.21 9.91
C VAL A 61 -16.56 -4.58 11.28
N PHE A 62 -17.67 -4.35 12.00
CA PHE A 62 -17.62 -3.72 13.31
C PHE A 62 -16.84 -4.54 14.35
N THR A 63 -16.92 -5.86 14.30
CA THR A 63 -16.12 -6.75 15.15
C THR A 63 -14.63 -6.55 14.91
N ASN A 64 -14.19 -6.42 13.65
CA ASN A 64 -12.78 -6.17 13.34
C ASN A 64 -12.35 -4.74 13.69
N LEU A 65 -13.20 -3.73 13.53
CA LEU A 65 -12.92 -2.37 14.02
C LEU A 65 -12.77 -2.33 15.55
N LEU A 66 -13.59 -3.08 16.30
CA LEU A 66 -13.46 -3.18 17.76
C LEU A 66 -12.20 -3.93 18.19
N LEU A 67 -11.86 -5.04 17.52
CA LEU A 67 -10.60 -5.78 17.76
C LEU A 67 -9.37 -4.94 17.40
N TRP A 68 -9.45 -4.13 16.34
CA TRP A 68 -8.45 -3.15 15.98
C TRP A 68 -8.27 -2.09 17.08
N CYS A 69 -9.35 -1.43 17.52
CA CYS A 69 -9.29 -0.47 18.63
C CYS A 69 -8.69 -1.08 19.91
N ASN A 70 -9.04 -2.32 20.24
CA ASN A 70 -8.46 -3.04 21.38
C ASN A 70 -6.96 -3.31 21.19
N GLY A 71 -6.53 -3.68 19.99
CA GLY A 71 -5.12 -3.83 19.64
C GLY A 71 -4.32 -2.53 19.77
N VAL A 72 -4.87 -1.44 19.23
CA VAL A 72 -4.33 -0.06 19.33
C VAL A 72 -4.15 0.38 20.79
N MET A 73 -5.15 0.13 21.66
CA MET A 73 -5.06 0.42 23.09
C MET A 73 -4.03 -0.45 23.82
N SER A 74 -3.96 -1.74 23.47
CA SER A 74 -2.97 -2.66 24.05
C SER A 74 -1.53 -2.32 23.66
N GLU A 75 -1.31 -1.83 22.44
CA GLU A 75 -0.02 -1.30 21.99
C GLU A 75 0.33 0.01 22.70
N ALA A 76 -0.66 0.90 22.91
CA ALA A 76 -0.50 2.13 23.70
C ALA A 76 0.02 1.88 25.12
N GLU A 77 -0.61 0.96 25.83
CA GLU A 77 -0.24 0.62 27.21
C GLU A 77 1.20 0.08 27.28
N HIS A 78 1.61 -0.72 26.29
CA HIS A 78 2.98 -1.23 26.20
C HIS A 78 4.00 -0.11 25.99
N PHE A 79 3.75 0.82 25.05
CA PHE A 79 4.63 1.97 24.84
C PHE A 79 4.71 2.87 26.08
N LEU A 80 3.58 3.11 26.76
CA LEU A 80 3.53 3.83 28.03
C LEU A 80 4.37 3.15 29.13
N ARG A 81 4.27 1.82 29.25
CA ARG A 81 5.05 1.03 30.21
C ARG A 81 6.56 1.06 29.90
N ASN A 82 6.94 1.06 28.62
CA ASN A 82 8.34 1.21 28.20
C ASN A 82 8.87 2.62 28.49
N HIS A 83 8.08 3.66 28.23
CA HIS A 83 8.43 5.03 28.58
C HIS A 83 8.59 5.22 30.09
N ALA A 84 7.65 4.72 30.89
CA ALA A 84 7.73 4.76 32.35
C ALA A 84 9.03 4.12 32.89
N ARG A 85 9.42 2.94 32.37
CA ARG A 85 10.70 2.28 32.71
C ARG A 85 11.93 3.11 32.34
N ARG A 86 11.91 3.81 31.20
CA ARG A 86 13.01 4.70 30.78
C ARG A 86 13.13 5.92 31.70
N VAL A 87 12.02 6.48 32.16
CA VAL A 87 12.00 7.63 33.08
C VAL A 87 12.40 7.23 34.50
N SER A 88 11.91 6.10 35.02
CA SER A 88 12.26 5.63 36.37
C SER A 88 13.74 5.23 36.50
N GLY A 89 14.39 4.83 35.41
CA GLY A 89 15.82 4.56 35.39
C GLY A 89 16.74 5.79 35.47
N ILE A 90 16.18 7.01 35.42
CA ILE A 90 16.93 8.27 35.42
C ILE A 90 16.91 8.97 36.80
N ASP A 91 15.80 8.85 37.55
CA ASP A 91 15.63 9.48 38.88
C ASP A 91 15.45 8.45 40.02
N PRO A 92 16.52 8.03 40.72
CA PRO A 92 16.40 7.09 41.85
C PRO A 92 15.72 7.69 43.09
N GLU A 93 15.56 9.01 43.19
CA GLU A 93 14.86 9.66 44.31
C GLU A 93 13.33 9.62 44.15
N ARG A 94 12.80 9.40 42.95
CA ARG A 94 11.34 9.32 42.72
C ARG A 94 10.73 7.98 43.12
N ASN A 95 11.52 7.07 43.67
CA ASN A 95 11.09 5.75 44.11
C ASN A 95 10.09 5.77 45.29
N GLN A 96 9.99 6.87 46.06
CA GLN A 96 9.10 6.94 47.22
C GLN A 96 7.68 7.47 46.95
N SER A 97 7.41 8.07 45.78
CA SER A 97 6.06 8.55 45.41
C SER A 97 5.40 7.76 44.28
N LEU A 98 6.09 6.75 43.74
CA LEU A 98 5.59 5.83 42.70
C LEU A 98 5.47 4.37 43.18
N GLY A 99 5.74 4.11 44.47
CA GLY A 99 5.68 2.78 45.09
C GLY A 99 4.28 2.12 45.15
N GLU A 100 3.23 2.79 44.67
CA GLU A 100 1.87 2.24 44.56
C GLU A 100 1.47 1.86 43.12
N ARG A 101 2.40 1.91 42.15
CA ARG A 101 2.12 1.45 40.76
C ARG A 101 3.07 0.36 40.26
N GLU A 102 3.63 -0.42 41.20
CA GLU A 102 4.35 -1.67 40.93
C GLU A 102 3.40 -2.89 40.92
N GLU A 103 2.28 -2.78 40.20
CA GLU A 103 1.41 -3.93 39.88
C GLU A 103 1.63 -4.38 38.43
N LEU A 104 1.56 -5.70 38.20
CA LEU A 104 1.78 -6.40 36.91
C LEU A 104 3.25 -6.50 36.39
N THR A 105 4.20 -6.73 37.29
CA THR A 105 4.87 -8.04 37.20
C THR A 105 4.21 -8.97 38.22
N PRO A 106 3.57 -10.09 37.82
CA PRO A 106 3.02 -11.01 38.79
C PRO A 106 4.18 -11.56 39.64
N PRO A 107 4.06 -11.65 40.99
CA PRO A 107 5.12 -12.10 41.89
C PRO A 107 5.34 -13.62 41.79
N CYS A 108 5.76 -14.05 40.61
CA CYS A 108 5.47 -15.37 40.08
C CYS A 108 6.59 -15.84 39.15
N ASN A 109 7.28 -16.89 39.58
CA ASN A 109 8.25 -17.57 38.74
C ASN A 109 7.53 -18.21 37.55
N CYS A 110 7.96 -17.89 36.33
CA CYS A 110 7.46 -18.61 35.16
C CYS A 110 7.88 -20.08 35.25
N SER A 111 6.95 -20.98 34.92
CA SER A 111 7.18 -22.43 34.94
C SER A 111 8.11 -22.94 33.82
N THR A 112 8.51 -22.07 32.88
CA THR A 112 9.26 -22.43 31.66
C THR A 112 10.31 -21.36 31.33
N SER A 113 11.50 -21.75 30.87
CA SER A 113 12.55 -20.78 30.49
C SER A 113 12.21 -19.90 29.27
N THR A 114 11.06 -20.13 28.60
CA THR A 114 10.65 -19.45 27.37
C THR A 114 9.72 -18.24 27.59
N CYS A 115 9.33 -17.91 28.82
CA CYS A 115 8.38 -16.80 29.06
C CYS A 115 8.86 -15.42 28.58
N SER A 116 10.16 -15.11 28.73
CA SER A 116 10.76 -13.87 28.21
C SER A 116 10.64 -13.81 26.69
N ILE A 117 11.08 -14.88 26.01
CA ILE A 117 10.99 -15.02 24.55
C ILE A 117 9.55 -14.81 24.06
N PHE A 118 8.54 -15.33 24.78
CA PHE A 118 7.14 -15.08 24.42
C PHE A 118 6.71 -13.62 24.61
N ALA A 119 7.11 -12.97 25.71
CA ALA A 119 6.82 -11.55 25.94
C ALA A 119 7.47 -10.65 24.87
N ASP A 120 8.76 -10.86 24.59
CA ASP A 120 9.54 -10.11 23.60
C ASP A 120 9.00 -10.34 22.18
N SER A 121 8.61 -11.58 21.84
CA SER A 121 8.00 -11.89 20.54
C SER A 121 6.64 -11.22 20.34
N LEU A 122 5.86 -11.00 21.40
CA LEU A 122 4.57 -10.33 21.27
C LEU A 122 4.73 -8.87 20.83
N TYR A 123 5.75 -8.15 21.31
CA TYR A 123 6.04 -6.77 20.91
C TYR A 123 6.13 -6.62 19.38
N TYR A 124 6.93 -7.45 18.71
CA TYR A 124 7.06 -7.43 17.25
C TYR A 124 5.82 -7.92 16.49
N LEU A 125 4.90 -8.63 17.15
CA LEU A 125 3.69 -9.19 16.53
C LEU A 125 2.44 -8.31 16.68
N TYR A 126 2.42 -7.34 17.59
CA TYR A 126 1.31 -6.38 17.74
C TYR A 126 0.99 -5.62 16.43
N PRO A 127 1.97 -5.02 15.72
CA PRO A 127 1.73 -4.29 14.48
C PRO A 127 0.93 -5.07 13.45
N PHE A 128 1.34 -6.32 13.20
CA PHE A 128 0.72 -7.18 12.19
C PHE A 128 -0.71 -7.61 12.56
N ASN A 129 -1.01 -7.75 13.85
CA ASN A 129 -2.38 -8.04 14.29
C ASN A 129 -3.31 -6.83 14.10
N ILE A 130 -2.79 -5.62 14.36
CA ILE A 130 -3.52 -4.36 14.17
C ILE A 130 -3.77 -4.12 12.68
N GLU A 131 -2.75 -4.34 11.83
CA GLU A 131 -2.87 -4.25 10.37
C GLU A 131 -3.86 -5.27 9.79
N TYR A 132 -3.84 -6.53 10.27
CA TYR A 132 -4.79 -7.58 9.89
C TYR A 132 -6.24 -7.11 10.06
N HIS A 133 -6.60 -6.55 11.22
CA HIS A 133 -7.98 -6.12 11.47
C HIS A 133 -8.40 -4.90 10.62
N ILE A 134 -7.51 -3.96 10.30
CA ILE A 134 -7.82 -2.89 9.33
C ILE A 134 -8.07 -3.51 7.95
N PHE A 135 -7.13 -4.32 7.46
CA PHE A 135 -7.21 -4.93 6.13
C PHE A 135 -8.50 -5.73 5.94
N VAL A 136 -8.83 -6.56 6.93
CA VAL A 136 -10.06 -7.36 6.95
C VAL A 136 -11.32 -6.49 7.04
N SER A 137 -11.31 -5.42 7.87
CA SER A 137 -12.44 -4.48 7.94
C SER A 137 -12.72 -3.85 6.58
N VAL A 138 -11.67 -3.42 5.86
CA VAL A 138 -11.79 -2.86 4.51
C VAL A 138 -12.28 -3.92 3.52
N MET A 139 -11.69 -5.11 3.47
CA MET A 139 -12.11 -6.18 2.57
C MET A 139 -13.59 -6.57 2.77
N LEU A 140 -14.03 -6.70 4.02
CA LEU A 140 -15.44 -6.95 4.33
C LEU A 140 -16.34 -5.77 3.97
N PHE A 141 -15.90 -4.52 4.15
CA PHE A 141 -16.67 -3.34 3.74
C PHE A 141 -16.81 -3.23 2.22
N VAL A 142 -15.74 -3.51 1.46
CA VAL A 142 -15.77 -3.60 -0.01
C VAL A 142 -16.75 -4.69 -0.44
N MET A 143 -16.67 -5.88 0.17
CA MET A 143 -17.59 -6.99 -0.12
C MET A 143 -19.04 -6.60 0.20
N TRP A 144 -19.31 -6.03 1.37
CA TRP A 144 -20.62 -5.53 1.81
C TRP A 144 -21.21 -4.51 0.82
N LYS A 145 -20.40 -3.52 0.40
CA LYS A 145 -20.79 -2.49 -0.58
C LYS A 145 -21.15 -3.09 -1.94
N ASN A 146 -20.72 -4.33 -2.23
CA ASN A 146 -20.99 -5.05 -3.47
C ASN A 146 -22.13 -6.10 -3.38
N ILE A 147 -22.67 -6.42 -2.18
CA ILE A 147 -23.78 -7.38 -2.02
C ILE A 147 -25.03 -6.91 -2.75
N GLY A 148 -25.59 -7.76 -3.61
CA GLY A 148 -26.79 -7.48 -4.42
C GLY A 148 -26.51 -6.63 -5.67
N ARG A 149 -25.26 -6.23 -5.95
CA ARG A 149 -24.91 -5.66 -7.26
C ARG A 149 -24.75 -6.78 -8.27
N THR A 150 -25.44 -6.67 -9.40
CA THR A 150 -25.05 -7.37 -10.62
C THR A 150 -23.72 -6.79 -11.08
N LEU A 151 -22.63 -7.50 -10.79
CA LEU A 151 -21.40 -7.34 -11.54
C LEU A 151 -21.72 -7.71 -12.99
N ASP A 152 -21.87 -6.71 -13.85
CA ASP A 152 -21.78 -6.94 -15.28
C ASP A 152 -20.40 -7.56 -15.52
N LEU A 153 -20.39 -8.83 -15.94
CA LEU A 153 -19.18 -9.48 -16.46
C LEU A 153 -18.84 -8.85 -17.82
N HIS A 154 -18.42 -7.58 -17.79
CA HIS A 154 -17.41 -7.12 -18.70
C HIS A 154 -16.25 -8.09 -18.55
N ARG A 155 -16.10 -8.95 -19.56
CA ARG A 155 -15.07 -9.96 -19.67
C ARG A 155 -13.74 -9.24 -19.78
N SER A 156 -13.21 -8.79 -18.64
CA SER A 156 -11.90 -8.16 -18.53
C SER A 156 -10.90 -9.15 -19.13
N ARG A 157 -10.54 -8.84 -20.37
CA ARG A 157 -9.62 -9.64 -21.18
C ARG A 157 -8.30 -9.45 -20.48
N ARG A 158 -7.92 -10.41 -19.61
CA ARG A 158 -6.73 -10.32 -18.75
C ARG A 158 -5.59 -9.74 -19.59
N PRO A 159 -5.11 -8.51 -19.31
CA PRO A 159 -4.08 -7.92 -20.15
C PRO A 159 -2.90 -8.90 -20.15
N PRO A 160 -2.33 -9.21 -21.34
CA PRO A 160 -1.19 -10.11 -21.42
C PRO A 160 -0.08 -9.60 -20.51
N LEU A 161 0.72 -10.51 -19.93
CA LEU A 161 1.80 -10.12 -19.03
C LEU A 161 2.68 -9.06 -19.74
N PRO A 162 2.91 -7.88 -19.14
CA PRO A 162 3.60 -6.79 -19.81
C PRO A 162 5.02 -7.23 -20.18
N GLN A 163 5.36 -7.12 -21.47
CA GLN A 163 6.67 -7.54 -21.98
C GLN A 163 7.78 -6.71 -21.32
N THR A 164 8.57 -7.35 -20.44
CA THR A 164 9.57 -6.72 -19.55
C THR A 164 10.89 -6.33 -20.24
N GLN A 165 10.95 -6.38 -21.57
CA GLN A 165 12.20 -6.19 -22.31
C GLN A 165 12.80 -4.78 -22.12
N GLY A 166 13.98 -4.74 -21.49
CA GLY A 166 14.80 -3.54 -21.30
C GLY A 166 14.42 -2.66 -20.09
N LEU A 167 13.65 -3.19 -19.13
CA LEU A 167 13.14 -2.44 -17.98
C LEU A 167 14.12 -2.41 -16.78
N ASN A 168 15.31 -1.86 -16.99
CA ASN A 168 16.44 -2.06 -16.07
C ASN A 168 16.57 -0.99 -14.96
N VAL A 169 16.19 0.26 -15.22
CA VAL A 169 16.52 1.39 -14.32
C VAL A 169 15.64 1.39 -13.07
N GLY A 170 14.32 1.23 -13.23
CA GLY A 170 13.37 1.22 -12.12
C GLY A 170 13.65 0.13 -11.08
N PRO A 171 13.80 -1.15 -11.49
CA PRO A 171 14.14 -2.24 -10.58
C PRO A 171 15.50 -2.08 -9.89
N VAL A 172 16.54 -1.56 -10.58
CA VAL A 172 17.86 -1.33 -9.97
C VAL A 172 17.77 -0.25 -8.89
N LEU A 173 17.12 0.88 -9.18
CA LEU A 173 16.90 1.93 -8.18
C LEU A 173 16.03 1.44 -7.01
N GLY A 174 15.01 0.62 -7.29
CA GLY A 174 14.17 0.00 -6.27
C GLY A 174 14.92 -1.00 -5.37
N LEU A 175 15.86 -1.76 -5.94
CA LEU A 175 16.71 -2.69 -5.17
C LEU A 175 17.73 -1.94 -4.31
N LEU A 176 18.29 -0.83 -4.81
CA LEU A 176 19.15 0.07 -4.02
C LEU A 176 18.38 0.74 -2.87
N ALA A 177 17.11 1.11 -3.10
CA ALA A 177 16.22 1.58 -2.04
C ALA A 177 15.96 0.47 -1.00
N LEU A 178 15.71 -0.77 -1.43
CA LEU A 178 15.45 -1.89 -0.52
C LEU A 178 16.68 -2.27 0.33
N THR A 179 17.87 -2.34 -0.26
CA THR A 179 19.10 -2.65 0.48
C THR A 179 19.44 -1.55 1.50
N SER A 180 19.25 -0.28 1.14
CA SER A 180 19.41 0.83 2.10
C SER A 180 18.32 0.86 3.18
N THR A 181 17.08 0.45 2.87
CA THR A 181 16.00 0.24 3.87
C THR A 181 16.44 -0.76 4.93
N VAL A 182 16.92 -1.93 4.50
CA VAL A 182 17.33 -3.02 5.40
C VAL A 182 18.53 -2.60 6.24
N ALA A 183 19.50 -1.89 5.67
CA ALA A 183 20.62 -1.34 6.42
C ALA A 183 20.17 -0.35 7.52
N VAL A 184 19.28 0.59 7.18
CA VAL A 184 18.72 1.57 8.14
C VAL A 184 17.92 0.87 9.23
N LEU A 185 17.09 -0.12 8.87
CA LEU A 185 16.31 -0.93 9.83
C LEU A 185 17.21 -1.67 10.82
N VAL A 186 18.24 -2.38 10.34
CA VAL A 186 19.18 -3.11 11.21
C VAL A 186 19.89 -2.16 12.17
N VAL A 187 20.47 -1.06 11.65
CA VAL A 187 21.18 -0.07 12.47
C VAL A 187 20.25 0.61 13.48
N TYR A 188 18.99 0.88 13.12
CA TYR A 188 18.00 1.42 14.06
C TYR A 188 17.76 0.43 15.21
N LEU A 189 17.42 -0.82 14.89
CA LEU A 189 17.10 -1.85 15.87
C LEU A 189 18.28 -2.20 16.79
N THR A 190 19.53 -2.16 16.30
CA THR A 190 20.71 -2.46 17.14
C THR A 190 21.13 -1.31 18.05
N HIS A 191 20.83 -0.05 17.71
CA HIS A 191 21.34 1.13 18.43
C HIS A 191 20.29 1.93 19.23
N VAL A 192 18.98 1.76 18.97
CA VAL A 192 17.93 2.51 19.68
C VAL A 192 17.92 2.25 21.20
N GLU A 193 18.32 1.05 21.63
CA GLU A 193 18.31 0.63 23.04
C GLU A 193 19.67 0.80 23.77
N GLN A 194 20.76 1.12 23.07
CA GLN A 194 22.10 1.12 23.66
C GLN A 194 22.41 2.36 24.50
N SER A 195 22.30 3.56 23.93
CA SER A 195 22.60 4.81 24.62
C SER A 195 21.88 6.01 24.00
N ALA A 196 21.73 7.10 24.76
CA ALA A 196 21.07 8.31 24.26
C ALA A 196 21.75 8.88 22.99
N VAL A 197 23.08 8.88 22.94
CA VAL A 197 23.87 9.39 21.79
C VAL A 197 23.69 8.50 20.56
N THR A 198 23.77 7.17 20.72
CA THR A 198 23.59 6.22 19.60
C THR A 198 22.14 6.24 19.08
N ARG A 199 21.15 6.37 19.97
CA ARG A 199 19.74 6.60 19.60
C ARG A 199 19.55 7.88 18.79
N GLN A 200 20.12 9.02 19.22
CA GLN A 200 20.02 10.28 18.46
C GLN A 200 20.62 10.15 17.05
N ALA A 201 21.75 9.45 16.91
CA ALA A 201 22.36 9.18 15.60
C ALA A 201 21.48 8.27 14.72
N ALA A 202 20.92 7.19 15.27
CA ALA A 202 20.03 6.28 14.56
C ALA A 202 18.73 6.96 14.09
N VAL A 203 18.13 7.80 14.95
CA VAL A 203 16.95 8.62 14.62
C VAL A 203 17.29 9.65 13.53
N SER A 204 18.43 10.31 13.62
CA SER A 204 18.90 11.25 12.58
C SER A 204 19.09 10.56 11.22
N MET A 205 19.75 9.40 11.20
CA MET A 205 19.94 8.58 10.00
C MET A 205 18.61 8.17 9.37
N TYR A 206 17.62 7.74 10.17
CA TYR A 206 16.26 7.45 9.67
C TYR A 206 15.64 8.65 8.96
N TYR A 207 15.69 9.84 9.57
CA TYR A 207 15.08 11.04 8.96
C TYR A 207 15.78 11.44 7.67
N VAL A 208 17.12 11.38 7.62
CA VAL A 208 17.90 11.68 6.40
C VAL A 208 17.56 10.69 5.28
N TYR A 209 17.53 9.38 5.58
CA TYR A 209 17.10 8.35 4.64
C TYR A 209 15.67 8.60 4.14
N GLY A 210 14.74 8.86 5.06
CA GLY A 210 13.34 9.15 4.77
C GLY A 210 13.16 10.38 3.86
N ILE A 211 13.91 11.46 4.10
CA ILE A 211 13.89 12.66 3.25
C ILE A 211 14.35 12.32 1.82
N VAL A 212 15.45 11.59 1.65
CA VAL A 212 15.96 11.19 0.33
C VAL A 212 14.94 10.30 -0.41
N MET A 213 14.36 9.32 0.29
CA MET A 213 13.31 8.46 -0.25
C MET A 213 12.08 9.26 -0.70
N LEU A 214 11.52 10.10 0.18
CA LEU A 214 10.32 10.89 -0.13
C LEU A 214 10.56 11.88 -1.28
N LEU A 215 11.72 12.54 -1.33
CA LEU A 215 12.10 13.39 -2.47
C LEU A 215 12.15 12.60 -3.78
N SER A 216 12.73 11.41 -3.77
CA SER A 216 12.79 10.54 -4.97
C SER A 216 11.41 10.05 -5.40
N MET A 217 10.51 9.73 -4.46
CA MET A 217 9.13 9.33 -4.73
C MET A 217 8.27 10.49 -5.25
N CYS A 218 8.42 11.69 -4.67
CA CYS A 218 7.84 12.94 -5.17
C CYS A 218 8.26 13.20 -6.61
N ALA A 219 9.58 13.16 -6.89
CA ALA A 219 10.11 13.41 -8.21
C ALA A 219 9.61 12.38 -9.25
N ALA A 220 9.65 11.08 -8.92
CA ALA A 220 9.17 10.02 -9.80
C ALA A 220 7.65 10.14 -10.08
N SER A 221 6.85 10.43 -9.06
CA SER A 221 5.39 10.63 -9.20
C SER A 221 5.06 11.89 -10.01
N ALA A 222 5.79 12.99 -9.78
CA ALA A 222 5.64 14.23 -10.53
C ALA A 222 6.04 14.07 -12.00
N VAL A 223 7.15 13.39 -12.30
CA VAL A 223 7.54 13.05 -13.68
C VAL A 223 6.49 12.16 -14.34
N GLY A 224 5.93 11.18 -13.62
CA GLY A 224 4.82 10.37 -14.08
C GLY A 224 3.58 11.20 -14.46
N LEU A 225 3.16 12.12 -13.59
CA LEU A 225 2.07 13.07 -13.85
C LEU A 225 2.35 13.99 -15.04
N LEU A 226 3.57 14.50 -15.17
CA LEU A 226 3.97 15.32 -16.32
C LEU A 226 3.90 14.55 -17.64
N ILE A 227 4.30 13.26 -17.65
CA ILE A 227 4.16 12.39 -18.82
C ILE A 227 2.69 12.19 -19.20
N TYR A 228 1.81 11.95 -18.21
CA TYR A 228 0.38 11.79 -18.44
C TYR A 228 -0.27 13.07 -18.98
N ARG A 229 0.01 14.24 -18.40
CA ARG A 229 -0.57 15.53 -18.82
C ARG A 229 -0.04 16.04 -20.15
N ALA A 230 1.21 15.73 -20.49
CA ALA A 230 1.81 16.04 -21.78
C ALA A 230 1.22 15.22 -22.94
N GLU A 231 0.36 14.24 -22.67
CA GLU A 231 -0.44 13.54 -23.66
C GLU A 231 -1.92 13.87 -23.39
N HIS A 232 -2.46 14.80 -24.18
CA HIS A 232 -3.86 15.23 -24.08
C HIS A 232 -4.83 14.11 -24.46
N ARG A 233 -5.12 13.22 -23.50
CA ARG A 233 -6.29 12.33 -23.53
C ARG A 233 -7.33 12.83 -22.52
N PRO A 234 -8.62 12.76 -22.85
CA PRO A 234 -9.66 13.03 -21.87
C PRO A 234 -9.59 12.01 -20.72
N PHE A 235 -9.98 12.44 -19.53
CA PHE A 235 -10.27 11.53 -18.43
C PHE A 235 -11.48 10.67 -18.79
N ASP A 236 -11.51 9.41 -18.33
CA ASP A 236 -12.72 8.60 -18.50
C ASP A 236 -13.86 9.21 -17.68
N THR A 237 -14.87 9.76 -18.36
CA THR A 237 -16.06 10.35 -17.73
C THR A 237 -17.10 9.31 -17.32
N SER A 238 -16.84 8.01 -17.53
CA SER A 238 -17.71 6.93 -17.06
C SER A 238 -17.92 7.01 -15.54
N LYS A 239 -19.13 6.68 -15.09
CA LYS A 239 -19.45 6.54 -13.65
C LYS A 239 -19.04 5.16 -13.16
N ASN A 240 -17.73 4.94 -12.98
CA ASN A 240 -17.22 3.71 -12.39
C ASN A 240 -17.30 3.75 -10.84
N PRO A 241 -18.12 2.88 -10.19
CA PRO A 241 -18.24 2.88 -8.72
C PRO A 241 -16.97 2.39 -8.01
N SER A 242 -16.13 1.58 -8.68
CA SER A 242 -14.83 1.15 -8.14
C SER A 242 -13.87 2.34 -8.01
N ARG A 243 -13.89 3.28 -8.97
CA ARG A 243 -13.09 4.52 -8.90
C ARG A 243 -13.34 5.32 -7.65
N GLN A 244 -14.62 5.50 -7.30
CA GLN A 244 -14.98 6.23 -6.09
C GLN A 244 -14.46 5.51 -4.84
N LEU A 245 -14.59 4.19 -4.79
CA LEU A 245 -14.14 3.37 -3.66
C LEU A 245 -12.62 3.44 -3.45
N ASP A 246 -11.81 3.25 -4.50
CA ASP A 246 -10.34 3.30 -4.38
C ASP A 246 -9.85 4.73 -4.04
N THR A 247 -10.54 5.75 -4.56
CA THR A 247 -10.25 7.15 -4.20
C THR A 247 -10.57 7.43 -2.73
N GLU A 248 -11.71 6.95 -2.23
CA GLU A 248 -12.11 7.03 -0.82
C GLU A 248 -11.09 6.29 0.09
N LEU A 249 -10.60 5.11 -0.34
CA LEU A 249 -9.61 4.32 0.40
C LEU A 249 -8.22 4.95 0.42
N LEU A 250 -7.71 5.45 -0.71
CA LEU A 250 -6.42 6.16 -0.80
C LEU A 250 -6.42 7.45 0.02
N PHE A 251 -7.53 8.19 0.03
CA PHE A 251 -7.65 9.40 0.85
C PHE A 251 -7.79 9.06 2.34
N GLY A 252 -8.72 8.16 2.70
CA GLY A 252 -8.99 7.77 4.09
C GLY A 252 -7.77 7.18 4.80
N SER A 253 -6.98 6.36 4.10
CA SER A 253 -5.74 5.80 4.65
C SER A 253 -4.59 6.82 4.74
N ALA A 254 -4.57 7.85 3.89
CA ALA A 254 -3.61 8.94 3.99
C ALA A 254 -3.84 9.87 5.21
N VAL A 255 -5.07 9.92 5.76
CA VAL A 255 -5.43 10.77 6.91
C VAL A 255 -4.50 10.54 8.11
N GLY A 256 -4.16 9.29 8.43
CA GLY A 256 -3.22 9.00 9.53
C GLY A 256 -1.85 9.65 9.32
N SER A 257 -1.28 9.50 8.12
CA SER A 257 0.00 10.10 7.75
C SER A 257 -0.02 11.63 7.83
N TRP A 258 -1.12 12.26 7.37
CA TRP A 258 -1.30 13.71 7.45
C TRP A 258 -1.47 14.21 8.88
N LEU A 259 -2.25 13.51 9.71
CA LEU A 259 -2.46 13.87 11.12
C LEU A 259 -1.11 13.89 11.86
N MET A 260 -0.32 12.82 11.77
CA MET A 260 1.03 12.77 12.36
C MET A 260 1.90 13.92 11.85
N SER A 261 1.93 14.14 10.53
CA SER A 261 2.79 15.16 9.92
C SER A 261 2.42 16.58 10.39
N TRP A 262 1.14 16.91 10.50
CA TRP A 262 0.71 18.22 10.99
C TRP A 262 1.02 18.41 12.48
N CYS A 263 0.82 17.39 13.32
CA CYS A 263 1.26 17.42 14.71
C CYS A 263 2.78 17.63 14.83
N SER A 264 3.58 16.89 14.05
CA SER A 264 5.04 17.03 14.01
C SER A 264 5.49 18.41 13.53
N ILE A 265 4.84 18.99 12.52
CA ILE A 265 5.12 20.37 12.06
C ILE A 265 4.83 21.38 13.18
N VAL A 266 3.68 21.28 13.85
CA VAL A 266 3.32 22.17 14.99
C VAL A 266 4.33 22.04 16.13
N SER A 267 4.75 20.82 16.47
CA SER A 267 5.77 20.57 17.49
C SER A 267 7.14 21.13 17.13
N VAL A 268 7.60 20.97 15.88
CA VAL A 268 8.86 21.55 15.38
C VAL A 268 8.84 23.08 15.37
N LEU A 269 7.66 23.71 15.32
CA LEU A 269 7.52 25.17 15.42
C LEU A 269 7.38 25.68 16.87
N SER A 270 6.72 24.92 17.75
CA SER A 270 6.40 25.35 19.12
C SER A 270 7.42 24.94 20.18
N SER A 271 8.18 23.85 19.97
CA SER A 271 9.16 23.38 20.95
C SER A 271 10.27 24.41 21.21
N SER A 272 10.83 24.41 22.42
CA SER A 272 12.05 25.16 22.76
C SER A 272 13.32 24.28 22.77
N SER A 273 13.20 22.95 22.68
CA SER A 273 14.32 22.01 22.66
C SER A 273 14.93 21.89 21.25
N SER A 274 16.25 21.84 21.14
CA SER A 274 16.97 21.85 19.85
C SER A 274 17.75 20.55 19.55
N PRO A 275 17.10 19.37 19.53
CA PRO A 275 17.78 18.13 19.13
C PRO A 275 18.26 18.20 17.67
N PRO A 276 19.35 17.50 17.30
CA PRO A 276 19.98 17.63 15.99
C PRO A 276 19.06 17.26 14.82
N TYR A 277 18.07 16.40 15.05
CA TYR A 277 17.07 15.98 14.06
C TYR A 277 15.83 16.88 13.98
N ARG A 278 15.70 17.96 14.77
CA ARG A 278 14.49 18.81 14.81
C ARG A 278 14.05 19.29 13.43
N TRP A 279 14.95 19.93 12.68
CA TRP A 279 14.65 20.46 11.35
C TRP A 279 14.44 19.34 10.31
N SER A 280 15.15 18.22 10.46
CA SER A 280 14.94 17.03 9.64
C SER A 280 13.55 16.42 9.84
N ASN A 281 13.03 16.39 11.08
CA ASN A 281 11.67 15.92 11.38
C ASN A 281 10.60 16.83 10.73
N GLY A 282 10.79 18.16 10.82
CA GLY A 282 9.89 19.12 10.16
C GLY A 282 9.88 18.97 8.63
N LEU A 283 11.06 18.86 8.01
CA LEU A 283 11.19 18.64 6.57
C LEU A 283 10.61 17.28 6.14
N TYR A 284 10.89 16.21 6.88
CA TYR A 284 10.32 14.88 6.65
C TYR A 284 8.78 14.92 6.70
N SER A 285 8.21 15.61 7.69
CA SER A 285 6.76 15.73 7.86
C SER A 285 6.11 16.50 6.70
N LEU A 286 6.71 17.61 6.27
CA LEU A 286 6.27 18.34 5.08
C LEU A 286 6.34 17.49 3.81
N LEU A 287 7.42 16.70 3.67
CA LEU A 287 7.61 15.79 2.54
C LEU A 287 6.63 14.62 2.55
N ILE A 288 6.21 14.09 3.70
CA ILE A 288 5.14 13.08 3.78
C ILE A 288 3.83 13.64 3.23
N VAL A 289 3.44 14.87 3.62
CA VAL A 289 2.21 15.51 3.12
C VAL A 289 2.27 15.66 1.60
N LEU A 290 3.38 16.20 1.07
CA LEU A 290 3.60 16.40 -0.35
C LEU A 290 3.63 15.07 -1.14
N GLU A 291 4.37 14.07 -0.65
CA GLU A 291 4.54 12.77 -1.29
C GLU A 291 3.23 12.01 -1.36
N LYS A 292 2.45 11.97 -0.27
CA LYS A 292 1.08 11.42 -0.28
C LYS A 292 0.17 12.13 -1.27
N TYR A 293 0.22 13.46 -1.36
CA TYR A 293 -0.61 14.23 -2.29
C TYR A 293 -0.26 13.94 -3.76
N VAL A 294 1.03 14.05 -4.13
CA VAL A 294 1.49 13.80 -5.51
C VAL A 294 1.31 12.34 -5.90
N GLN A 295 1.59 11.39 -5.00
CA GLN A 295 1.41 9.96 -5.28
C GLN A 295 -0.07 9.59 -5.44
N ASN A 296 -0.98 10.11 -4.62
CA ASN A 296 -2.42 9.85 -4.77
C ASN A 296 -2.93 10.37 -6.11
N LEU A 297 -2.53 11.59 -6.48
CA LEU A 297 -2.88 12.18 -7.77
C LEU A 297 -2.34 11.33 -8.94
N PHE A 298 -1.10 10.87 -8.85
CA PHE A 298 -0.49 9.96 -9.84
C PHE A 298 -1.25 8.63 -9.95
N ILE A 299 -1.58 7.97 -8.85
CA ILE A 299 -2.30 6.69 -8.85
C ILE A 299 -3.71 6.86 -9.43
N ILE A 300 -4.44 7.90 -9.06
CA ILE A 300 -5.80 8.15 -9.57
C ILE A 300 -5.78 8.52 -11.06
N GLU A 301 -4.87 9.41 -11.48
CA GLU A 301 -4.72 9.82 -12.89
C GLU A 301 -4.22 8.67 -13.79
N SER A 302 -3.49 7.69 -13.23
CA SER A 302 -3.00 6.52 -13.95
C SER A 302 -4.02 5.39 -14.09
N LEU A 303 -4.77 5.05 -13.03
CA LEU A 303 -5.77 3.97 -13.04
C LEU A 303 -7.02 4.30 -13.87
N TYR A 304 -7.38 5.58 -14.00
CA TYR A 304 -8.68 6.03 -14.50
C TYR A 304 -8.60 6.85 -15.79
N ARG A 305 -7.57 6.55 -16.60
CA ARG A 305 -7.40 7.10 -17.94
C ARG A 305 -8.12 6.23 -18.96
N GLN A 306 -8.75 6.85 -19.95
CA GLN A 306 -9.46 6.12 -20.99
C GLN A 306 -8.50 5.22 -21.76
N GLU A 307 -8.81 3.91 -21.84
CA GLU A 307 -8.02 2.96 -22.61
C GLU A 307 -7.98 3.38 -24.09
N GLU A 308 -6.86 3.07 -24.74
CA GLU A 308 -6.68 3.23 -26.17
C GLU A 308 -7.56 2.19 -26.86
N SER A 309 -8.80 2.56 -27.22
CA SER A 309 -9.59 1.77 -28.17
C SER A 309 -8.71 1.51 -29.38
N GLU A 310 -8.41 0.23 -29.63
CA GLU A 310 -7.99 -0.20 -30.95
C GLU A 310 -9.17 0.07 -31.88
N GLU A 311 -9.22 1.28 -32.44
CA GLU A 311 -9.87 1.50 -33.72
C GLU A 311 -9.19 0.53 -34.69
N LEU A 312 -9.83 -0.63 -34.90
CA LEU A 312 -9.52 -1.45 -36.06
C LEU A 312 -9.50 -0.49 -37.25
N PRO A 313 -8.41 -0.43 -38.03
CA PRO A 313 -8.34 0.48 -39.15
C PRO A 313 -9.58 0.24 -40.00
N ALA A 314 -10.39 1.28 -40.18
CA ALA A 314 -11.68 1.18 -40.84
C ALA A 314 -11.48 0.36 -42.11
N ALA A 315 -12.14 -0.80 -42.18
CA ALA A 315 -12.03 -1.68 -43.33
C ALA A 315 -12.31 -0.82 -44.57
N PRO A 316 -11.41 -0.79 -45.57
CA PRO A 316 -11.57 0.14 -46.67
C PRO A 316 -12.93 -0.09 -47.30
N GLU A 317 -13.81 0.92 -47.25
CA GLU A 317 -15.11 0.87 -47.89
C GLU A 317 -14.87 0.83 -49.39
N VAL A 318 -14.75 -0.39 -49.92
CA VAL A 318 -14.74 -0.66 -51.35
C VAL A 318 -16.12 -0.28 -51.86
N PHE A 319 -16.22 0.93 -52.39
CA PHE A 319 -17.45 1.49 -52.93
C PHE A 319 -17.82 0.76 -54.22
N SER A 320 -18.37 -0.45 -54.06
CA SER A 320 -18.87 -1.29 -55.15
C SER A 320 -20.15 -0.69 -55.71
N VAL A 321 -20.03 0.08 -56.78
CA VAL A 321 -21.18 0.61 -57.54
C VAL A 321 -21.74 -0.52 -58.41
N THR A 322 -22.61 -1.35 -57.84
CA THR A 322 -23.47 -2.27 -58.61
C THR A 322 -24.92 -2.25 -58.12
N SER A 323 -25.82 -2.20 -59.09
CA SER A 323 -27.26 -1.99 -58.96
C SER A 323 -27.98 -3.07 -58.14
N SER A 324 -28.94 -2.60 -57.33
CA SER A 324 -30.16 -3.27 -56.83
C SER A 324 -30.38 -4.77 -57.08
N LEU A 325 -30.55 -5.54 -55.99
CA LEU A 325 -31.61 -6.56 -55.83
C LEU A 325 -31.64 -7.12 -54.38
N ALA A 326 -32.84 -7.21 -53.80
CA ALA A 326 -33.16 -8.04 -52.62
C ALA A 326 -33.88 -9.34 -53.12
N PRO A 327 -34.28 -10.34 -52.30
CA PRO A 327 -34.25 -10.54 -50.83
C PRO A 327 -33.37 -11.79 -50.48
N PRO A 328 -33.53 -12.65 -49.44
CA PRO A 328 -34.51 -12.69 -48.32
C PRO A 328 -33.90 -12.98 -46.92
N TYR A 329 -34.77 -13.42 -46.00
CA TYR A 329 -34.52 -13.82 -44.60
C TYR A 329 -34.14 -15.32 -44.44
N GLY A 330 -33.41 -15.63 -43.36
CA GLY A 330 -33.63 -16.84 -42.55
C GLY A 330 -32.56 -17.94 -42.59
N GLY A 331 -31.91 -18.22 -41.45
CA GLY A 331 -31.13 -19.44 -41.23
C GLY A 331 -29.95 -19.28 -40.28
N ILE A 332 -29.94 -20.03 -39.16
CA ILE A 332 -28.79 -20.13 -38.25
C ILE A 332 -27.74 -21.05 -38.90
N ILE A 333 -26.52 -20.56 -39.12
CA ILE A 333 -25.41 -21.37 -39.68
C ILE A 333 -24.49 -21.81 -38.55
N ASN A 334 -24.54 -23.10 -38.19
CA ASN A 334 -23.53 -23.74 -37.35
C ASN A 334 -22.27 -24.02 -38.18
N ARG A 335 -21.17 -23.30 -37.92
CA ARG A 335 -19.83 -23.67 -38.44
C ARG A 335 -19.14 -24.65 -37.50
N ALA A 336 -19.48 -25.92 -37.64
CA ALA A 336 -18.65 -27.05 -37.24
C ALA A 336 -18.59 -28.00 -38.44
N TYR A 337 -17.38 -28.42 -38.84
CA TYR A 337 -16.97 -28.91 -40.17
C TYR A 337 -16.80 -27.83 -41.24
N GLU A 338 -15.54 -27.47 -41.49
CA GLU A 338 -14.92 -27.71 -42.80
C GLU A 338 -13.40 -27.84 -42.60
N THR A 339 -12.78 -28.81 -43.25
CA THR A 339 -11.32 -29.05 -43.19
C THR A 339 -10.89 -29.62 -44.54
N GLN A 340 -9.72 -29.15 -45.01
CA GLN A 340 -8.89 -29.74 -46.07
C GLN A 340 -9.23 -29.43 -47.54
N GLU A 341 -8.18 -29.49 -48.38
CA GLU A 341 -8.10 -29.22 -49.84
C GLU A 341 -8.12 -27.73 -50.25
N ARG A 342 -7.23 -27.17 -51.10
CA ARG A 342 -6.03 -27.60 -51.90
C ARG A 342 -5.00 -26.44 -51.84
N ALA A 343 -3.68 -26.65 -51.71
CA ALA A 343 -2.68 -27.15 -52.68
C ALA A 343 -2.34 -26.17 -53.83
N LEU A 344 -1.06 -25.74 -53.85
CA LEU A 344 -0.21 -25.05 -54.85
C LEU A 344 -0.81 -24.41 -56.12
N GLU A 345 -0.35 -23.19 -56.44
CA GLU A 345 0.29 -22.84 -57.74
C GLU A 345 0.96 -21.45 -57.70
N GLU A 346 2.21 -21.35 -58.19
CA GLU A 346 2.87 -20.14 -58.72
C GLU A 346 3.31 -20.49 -60.16
N PRO A 347 3.41 -19.52 -61.09
CA PRO A 347 4.74 -18.97 -61.38
C PRO A 347 4.82 -17.47 -61.78
N GLU A 348 6.08 -17.03 -61.92
CA GLU A 348 6.66 -15.73 -62.27
C GLU A 348 6.16 -15.07 -63.58
N ASP A 349 6.27 -13.74 -63.70
CA ASP A 349 7.24 -13.04 -64.60
C ASP A 349 7.25 -11.50 -64.35
N SER A 350 7.90 -10.71 -65.21
CA SER A 350 8.67 -9.50 -64.84
C SER A 350 8.38 -8.22 -65.67
N GLY A 351 8.80 -7.04 -65.18
CA GLY A 351 8.94 -5.82 -66.01
C GLY A 351 8.67 -4.46 -65.29
N PRO A 352 9.28 -3.32 -65.72
CA PRO A 352 9.62 -2.23 -64.79
C PRO A 352 9.13 -0.79 -65.14
N MET A 353 9.62 0.20 -64.36
CA MET A 353 9.45 1.68 -64.45
C MET A 353 8.06 2.23 -64.04
N TYR A 354 7.93 3.35 -63.31
CA TYR A 354 8.79 4.55 -63.23
C TYR A 354 9.09 5.03 -61.79
N ALA A 355 10.30 5.54 -61.57
CA ALA A 355 10.66 6.31 -60.37
C ALA A 355 10.53 7.83 -60.61
N ARG A 356 9.96 8.58 -59.66
CA ARG A 356 9.91 10.06 -59.70
C ARG A 356 10.27 10.65 -58.33
N LYS A 357 11.49 11.19 -58.21
CA LYS A 357 11.85 12.19 -57.17
C LYS A 357 11.42 13.58 -57.65
N PRO A 358 10.96 14.46 -56.74
CA PRO A 358 11.82 15.51 -56.16
C PRO A 358 11.48 15.76 -54.66
N SER A 359 12.16 16.58 -53.85
CA SER A 359 13.50 17.18 -53.85
C SER A 359 13.93 17.29 -52.38
N GLN A 360 15.23 17.34 -52.06
CA GLN A 360 15.70 17.58 -50.69
C GLN A 360 15.93 19.07 -50.44
N VAL A 361 15.36 19.60 -49.35
CA VAL A 361 15.78 20.87 -48.72
C VAL A 361 15.98 20.57 -47.22
N PRO A 362 17.19 20.76 -46.66
CA PRO A 362 17.43 20.53 -45.24
C PRO A 362 17.04 21.77 -44.44
N LEU A 363 16.00 21.69 -43.59
CA LEU A 363 15.75 22.71 -42.58
C LEU A 363 16.03 22.14 -41.19
N SER A 364 17.18 22.52 -40.64
CA SER A 364 17.53 22.29 -39.24
C SER A 364 16.65 23.19 -38.36
N ALA A 365 15.66 22.59 -37.70
CA ALA A 365 14.92 23.23 -36.63
C ALA A 365 15.02 22.34 -35.38
N GLY A 366 15.76 22.81 -34.38
CA GLY A 366 15.86 22.16 -33.08
C GLY A 366 14.54 22.28 -32.31
N THR A 367 13.61 21.37 -32.56
CA THR A 367 12.41 21.19 -31.74
C THR A 367 12.58 19.93 -30.91
N THR A 368 12.43 20.04 -29.59
CA THR A 368 12.40 18.89 -28.69
C THR A 368 11.17 18.03 -28.99
N LEU A 369 11.34 17.09 -29.91
CA LEU A 369 10.28 16.17 -30.34
C LEU A 369 9.82 15.36 -29.12
N PRO A 370 8.50 15.24 -28.85
CA PRO A 370 8.02 14.43 -27.74
C PRO A 370 8.52 12.98 -27.89
N PRO A 371 8.96 12.33 -26.80
CA PRO A 371 9.58 11.01 -26.87
C PRO A 371 8.63 10.00 -27.53
N PRO A 372 9.15 9.08 -28.38
CA PRO A 372 8.31 8.14 -29.12
C PRO A 372 7.45 7.29 -28.17
N PRO A 373 6.23 6.87 -28.58
CA PRO A 373 5.25 6.28 -27.67
C PRO A 373 5.77 5.05 -26.91
N ARG A 374 6.67 4.26 -27.53
CA ARG A 374 7.36 3.13 -26.89
C ARG A 374 8.29 3.56 -25.74
N LEU A 375 8.96 4.71 -25.87
CA LEU A 375 9.84 5.25 -24.82
C LEU A 375 9.02 5.82 -23.64
N LYS A 376 7.86 6.46 -23.90
CA LYS A 376 6.93 6.91 -22.86
C LYS A 376 6.42 5.74 -22.01
N LYS A 377 5.83 4.70 -22.64
CA LYS A 377 5.35 3.49 -21.92
C LYS A 377 6.48 2.81 -21.14
N LYS A 378 7.70 2.75 -21.70
CA LYS A 378 8.90 2.22 -21.01
C LYS A 378 9.34 3.05 -19.80
N LEU A 379 9.38 4.38 -19.91
CA LEU A 379 9.75 5.28 -18.81
C LEU A 379 8.75 5.17 -17.67
N LEU A 380 7.47 5.19 -18.00
CA LEU A 380 6.37 5.08 -17.05
C LEU A 380 6.38 3.73 -16.31
N LYS A 381 6.65 2.61 -17.00
CA LYS A 381 6.87 1.30 -16.36
C LYS A 381 8.06 1.29 -15.39
N ASN A 382 9.16 1.98 -15.68
CA ASN A 382 10.28 2.11 -14.74
C ASN A 382 9.88 2.93 -13.50
N ILE A 383 9.15 4.04 -13.69
CA ILE A 383 8.63 4.88 -12.59
C ILE A 383 7.72 4.08 -11.68
N VAL A 384 6.75 3.33 -12.24
CA VAL A 384 5.79 2.55 -11.46
C VAL A 384 6.47 1.43 -10.67
N LEU A 385 7.42 0.69 -11.25
CA LEU A 385 8.17 -0.33 -10.50
C LEU A 385 9.05 0.27 -9.41
N PHE A 386 9.71 1.40 -9.68
CA PHE A 386 10.49 2.13 -8.67
C PHE A 386 9.58 2.56 -7.50
N LEU A 387 8.47 3.22 -7.77
CA LEU A 387 7.48 3.62 -6.76
C LEU A 387 6.92 2.42 -5.99
N THR A 388 6.67 1.29 -6.66
CA THR A 388 6.21 0.05 -6.01
C THR A 388 7.23 -0.42 -4.97
N MET A 389 8.50 -0.53 -5.37
CA MET A 389 9.59 -0.90 -4.45
C MET A 389 9.74 0.10 -3.31
N CYS A 390 9.69 1.41 -3.58
CA CYS A 390 9.80 2.43 -2.53
C CYS A 390 8.62 2.39 -1.53
N ASN A 391 7.40 2.05 -1.96
CA ASN A 391 6.29 1.86 -1.02
C ASN A 391 6.48 0.61 -0.15
N ILE A 392 7.01 -0.48 -0.70
CA ILE A 392 7.40 -1.68 0.08
C ILE A 392 8.48 -1.30 1.11
N CYS A 393 9.49 -0.53 0.72
CA CYS A 393 10.55 -0.02 1.61
C CYS A 393 9.97 0.79 2.78
N MET A 394 9.08 1.74 2.48
CA MET A 394 8.42 2.61 3.47
C MET A 394 7.36 1.88 4.31
N TRP A 395 6.93 0.67 3.92
CA TRP A 395 6.09 -0.21 4.74
C TRP A 395 6.95 -1.06 5.70
N ILE A 396 8.04 -1.65 5.20
CA ILE A 396 8.95 -2.52 5.99
C ILE A 396 9.46 -1.82 7.26
N LEU A 397 9.92 -0.57 7.17
CA LEU A 397 10.48 0.16 8.31
C LEU A 397 9.53 0.19 9.54
N PRO A 398 8.33 0.80 9.48
CA PRO A 398 7.41 0.85 10.61
C PRO A 398 6.76 -0.50 10.95
N ALA A 399 6.67 -1.45 10.00
CA ALA A 399 6.14 -2.79 10.25
C ALA A 399 7.09 -3.61 11.15
N PHE A 400 8.41 -3.53 10.91
CA PHE A 400 9.43 -4.24 11.68
C PHE A 400 9.95 -3.43 12.89
N GLY A 401 9.17 -2.46 13.39
CA GLY A 401 9.45 -1.76 14.66
C GLY A 401 10.34 -0.52 14.57
N CYS A 402 10.80 -0.09 13.39
CA CYS A 402 11.51 1.18 13.23
C CYS A 402 10.51 2.35 13.27
N ARG A 403 10.22 2.84 14.48
CA ARG A 403 9.19 3.86 14.77
C ARG A 403 9.73 5.03 15.61
N PRO A 404 10.64 5.86 15.05
CA PRO A 404 11.28 6.95 15.79
C PRO A 404 10.32 8.00 16.34
N GLN A 405 9.05 8.03 15.90
CA GLN A 405 8.03 8.93 16.41
C GLN A 405 7.70 8.69 17.90
N TYR A 406 7.95 7.49 18.45
CA TYR A 406 7.85 7.23 19.90
C TYR A 406 9.16 7.53 20.66
N ASP A 407 10.30 7.55 19.96
CA ASP A 407 11.64 7.59 20.54
C ASP A 407 12.35 8.96 20.42
N ASN A 408 11.82 9.87 19.60
CA ASN A 408 12.38 11.20 19.31
C ASN A 408 12.07 12.27 20.39
N GLY A 409 11.05 12.08 21.22
CA GLY A 409 10.63 12.94 22.34
C GLY A 409 9.93 14.26 22.00
N LEU A 410 10.18 14.85 20.82
CA LEU A 410 9.81 16.23 20.49
C LEU A 410 8.29 16.49 20.55
N GLU A 411 7.50 15.63 19.91
CA GLU A 411 6.04 15.73 19.92
C GLU A 411 5.44 15.38 21.28
N ALA A 412 6.08 14.47 22.04
CA ALA A 412 5.67 14.14 23.40
C ALA A 412 5.91 15.29 24.39
N GLU A 413 6.97 16.09 24.22
CA GLU A 413 7.19 17.35 24.95
C GLU A 413 6.09 18.39 24.65
N THR A 414 5.51 18.36 23.44
CA THR A 414 4.52 19.36 22.99
C THR A 414 3.09 18.99 23.36
N PHE A 415 2.68 17.75 23.13
CA PHE A 415 1.29 17.29 23.29
C PHE A 415 1.07 16.44 24.55
N GLY A 416 2.14 16.07 25.26
CA GLY A 416 2.09 15.07 26.32
C GLY A 416 2.18 13.64 25.76
N PHE A 417 2.87 12.77 26.50
CA PHE A 417 3.18 11.41 26.06
C PHE A 417 1.93 10.57 25.73
N ASP A 418 0.88 10.63 26.56
CA ASP A 418 -0.33 9.79 26.41
C ASP A 418 -1.13 10.16 25.16
N ILE A 419 -1.30 11.46 24.90
CA ILE A 419 -2.02 11.98 23.74
C ILE A 419 -1.25 11.65 22.46
N TRP A 420 0.07 11.90 22.45
CA TRP A 420 0.91 11.61 21.29
C TRP A 420 0.95 10.11 20.97
N THR A 421 1.12 9.26 21.99
CA THR A 421 1.06 7.80 21.83
C THR A 421 -0.27 7.35 21.22
N THR A 422 -1.39 7.92 21.67
CA THR A 422 -2.73 7.62 21.11
C THR A 422 -2.83 8.02 19.64
N VAL A 423 -2.32 9.20 19.25
CA VAL A 423 -2.27 9.64 17.84
C VAL A 423 -1.44 8.68 16.99
N LEU A 424 -0.27 8.25 17.46
CA LEU A 424 0.60 7.33 16.72
C LEU A 424 -0.03 5.94 16.52
N ASN A 425 -0.65 5.37 17.55
CA ASN A 425 -1.28 4.04 17.45
C ASN A 425 -2.50 4.05 16.51
N PHE A 426 -3.20 5.19 16.37
CA PHE A 426 -4.23 5.35 15.34
C PHE A 426 -3.63 5.50 13.94
N ALA A 427 -2.59 6.31 13.81
CA ALA A 427 -2.11 6.79 12.52
C ALA A 427 -1.09 5.88 11.82
N ILE A 428 -0.21 5.20 12.55
CA ILE A 428 0.79 4.28 11.97
C ILE A 428 0.11 3.10 11.25
N PRO A 429 -0.91 2.43 11.80
CA PRO A 429 -1.63 1.37 11.09
C PRO A 429 -2.32 1.85 9.81
N LEU A 430 -2.89 3.06 9.79
CA LEU A 430 -3.44 3.66 8.58
C LEU A 430 -2.35 3.95 7.54
N THR A 431 -1.17 4.41 7.97
CA THR A 431 0.00 4.60 7.10
C THR A 431 0.51 3.28 6.51
N LEU A 432 0.54 2.19 7.30
CA LEU A 432 0.89 0.85 6.81
C LEU A 432 -0.11 0.37 5.75
N PHE A 433 -1.41 0.43 6.06
CA PHE A 433 -2.48 0.07 5.14
C PHE A 433 -2.44 0.91 3.85
N TYR A 434 -2.18 2.22 3.95
CA TYR A 434 -1.97 3.09 2.78
C TYR A 434 -0.85 2.53 1.88
N ARG A 435 0.32 2.18 2.44
CA ARG A 435 1.47 1.71 1.65
C ARG A 435 1.15 0.38 0.95
N MET A 436 0.45 -0.54 1.62
CA MET A 436 0.00 -1.79 1.03
C MET A 436 -1.03 -1.58 -0.10
N HIS A 437 -2.01 -0.71 0.10
CA HIS A 437 -3.00 -0.38 -0.93
C HIS A 437 -2.33 0.30 -2.15
N ALA A 438 -1.43 1.26 -1.90
CA ALA A 438 -0.68 1.93 -2.96
C ALA A 438 0.24 0.97 -3.75
N VAL A 439 0.83 -0.04 -3.12
CA VAL A 439 1.57 -1.12 -3.83
C VAL A 439 0.65 -1.90 -4.76
N ALA A 440 -0.56 -2.27 -4.29
CA ALA A 440 -1.53 -2.98 -5.12
C ALA A 440 -2.00 -2.13 -6.31
N SER A 441 -2.36 -0.86 -6.07
CA SER A 441 -2.76 0.09 -7.12
C SER A 441 -1.64 0.32 -8.15
N LEU A 442 -0.40 0.54 -7.71
CA LEU A 442 0.75 0.70 -8.61
C LEU A 442 1.02 -0.57 -9.43
N PHE A 443 0.83 -1.76 -8.85
CA PHE A 443 0.96 -3.02 -9.59
C PHE A 443 -0.14 -3.21 -10.65
N GLU A 444 -1.35 -2.72 -10.39
CA GLU A 444 -2.41 -2.68 -11.40
C GLU A 444 -2.08 -1.71 -12.55
N VAL A 445 -1.63 -0.49 -12.22
CA VAL A 445 -1.13 0.49 -13.20
C VAL A 445 -0.01 -0.11 -14.07
N PHE A 446 0.94 -0.83 -13.46
CA PHE A 446 2.02 -1.50 -14.19
C PHE A 446 1.53 -2.51 -15.24
N ARG A 447 0.36 -3.13 -15.02
CA ARG A 447 -0.28 -4.08 -15.93
C ARG A 447 -1.13 -3.43 -17.02
N GLN A 448 -1.54 -2.17 -16.84
CA GLN A 448 -2.30 -1.38 -17.82
C GLN A 448 -1.39 -0.69 -18.86
N ILE A 449 -0.15 -0.33 -18.47
CA ILE A 449 0.89 0.25 -19.36
C ILE A 449 1.51 -0.82 -20.25
#